data_AF-A0A8B6H7X7-F1
#
_entry.id   AF-A0A8B6H7X7-F1
#
_cell.length_a   1.000
_cell.length_b   1.000
_cell.length_c   1.000
_cell.angle_alpha   90.00
_cell.angle_beta   90.00
_cell.angle_gamma   90.00
#
_symmetry.space_group_name_H-M   'P 1'
#
loop_
_entity.id
_entity.type
_entity.pdbx_description
1 polymer ?
#
loop_
_entity_poly.entity_id
_entity_poly.type
_entity_poly.pdbx_seq_one_letter_code
_entity_poly.pdbx_strand_id
1 'polypeptide(L)'
;MNLGNERTRRPYEKKKADYWEDTIKFIRTKKKASILQEIKEANKQIQHDDEDRLLNNFDEMTISDIKGKLKGLGVTTKLRKREKLLELLKDSLKK
;
A
#
# COMPACT_ATOMS: atom_id res chain seq x y z
N MET A 1 -69.39 18.38 40.79
CA MET A 1 -69.14 17.23 39.91
C MET A 1 -67.76 17.41 39.31
N ASN A 2 -66.77 16.62 39.72
CA ASN A 2 -65.39 16.76 39.24
C ASN A 2 -65.14 15.78 38.09
N LEU A 3 -65.11 16.29 36.85
CA LEU A 3 -64.63 15.54 35.68
C LEU A 3 -63.12 15.75 35.55
N GLY A 4 -62.37 15.02 36.38
CA GLY A 4 -60.93 14.87 36.20
C GLY A 4 -60.68 13.94 35.02
N ASN A 5 -60.33 14.50 33.86
CA ASN A 5 -59.85 13.73 32.71
C ASN A 5 -58.50 13.08 33.07
N GLU A 6 -58.54 11.87 33.63
CA GLU A 6 -57.35 11.05 33.81
C GLU A 6 -56.78 10.70 32.42
N ARG A 7 -55.61 11.27 32.11
CA ARG A 7 -54.87 10.93 30.88
C ARG A 7 -54.46 9.47 30.97
N THR A 8 -55.10 8.61 30.18
CA THR A 8 -54.71 7.21 30.03
C THR A 8 -53.25 7.13 29.57
N ARG A 9 -52.42 6.41 30.33
CA ARG A 9 -51.00 6.20 29.99
C ARG A 9 -50.92 5.33 28.74
N ARG A 10 -50.32 5.86 27.67
CA ARG A 10 -50.05 5.07 26.46
C ARG A 10 -49.01 3.98 26.79
N PRO A 11 -49.23 2.72 26.41
CA PRO A 11 -48.21 1.69 26.55
C PRO A 11 -47.06 2.02 25.60
N TYR A 12 -45.85 2.15 26.16
CA TYR A 12 -44.61 2.32 25.41
C TYR A 12 -43.79 1.06 25.57
N GLU A 13 -43.44 0.43 24.45
CA GLU A 13 -42.52 -0.70 24.42
C GLU A 13 -41.15 -0.21 23.94
N LYS A 14 -40.16 -0.24 24.85
CA LYS A 14 -38.79 0.17 24.55
C LYS A 14 -38.11 -0.89 23.69
N LYS A 15 -38.11 -0.71 22.37
CA LYS A 15 -37.30 -1.53 21.47
C LYS A 15 -35.82 -1.16 21.64
N LYS A 16 -34.93 -2.15 21.73
CA LYS A 16 -33.48 -1.91 21.61
C LYS A 16 -33.23 -1.34 20.21
N ALA A 17 -32.57 -0.19 20.14
CA ALA A 17 -32.19 0.40 18.86
C ALA A 17 -30.91 -0.29 18.35
N ASP A 18 -30.99 -0.89 17.16
CA ASP A 18 -29.90 -1.64 16.50
C ASP A 18 -28.60 -0.82 16.34
N TYR A 19 -28.69 0.52 16.41
CA TYR A 19 -27.57 1.45 16.26
C TYR A 19 -26.43 1.28 17.28
N TRP A 20 -26.67 0.57 18.38
CA TRP A 20 -25.68 0.35 19.45
C TRP A 20 -25.17 -1.08 19.54
N GLU A 21 -25.55 -1.96 18.62
CA GLU A 21 -25.09 -3.34 18.66
C GLU A 21 -23.62 -3.46 18.20
N ASP A 22 -22.83 -4.21 18.96
CA ASP A 22 -21.42 -4.46 18.67
C ASP A 22 -21.18 -5.15 17.31
N THR A 23 -22.24 -5.72 16.72
CA THR A 23 -22.33 -6.21 15.35
C THR A 23 -21.91 -5.15 14.33
N ILE A 24 -22.36 -3.89 14.49
CA ILE A 24 -22.01 -2.80 13.56
C ILE A 24 -20.52 -2.47 13.67
N LYS A 25 -19.98 -2.44 14.89
CA LYS A 25 -18.54 -2.21 15.11
C LYS A 25 -17.74 -3.34 14.47
N PHE A 26 -18.09 -4.59 14.73
CA PHE A 26 -17.42 -5.77 14.17
C PHE A 26 -17.40 -5.75 12.64
N ILE A 27 -18.53 -5.44 12.00
CA ILE A 27 -18.63 -5.33 10.52
C ILE A 27 -17.68 -4.24 10.01
N ARG A 28 -17.63 -3.07 10.66
CA ARG A 28 -16.73 -1.98 10.27
C ARG A 28 -15.26 -2.38 10.39
N THR A 29 -14.88 -3.05 11.48
CA THR A 29 -13.50 -3.52 11.69
C THR A 29 -13.10 -4.53 10.62
N LYS A 30 -13.99 -5.49 10.31
CA LYS A 30 -13.74 -6.52 9.29
C LYS A 30 -13.59 -5.90 7.90
N LYS A 31 -14.46 -4.94 7.55
CA LYS A 31 -14.38 -4.22 6.26
C LYS A 31 -13.08 -3.42 6.13
N LYS A 32 -12.66 -2.73 7.21
CA LYS A 32 -11.37 -2.02 7.22
C LYS A 32 -10.18 -2.97 7.02
N ALA A 33 -10.19 -4.12 7.68
CA ALA A 33 -9.11 -5.09 7.55
C ALA A 33 -8.99 -5.63 6.12
N SER A 34 -10.12 -5.96 5.46
CA SER A 34 -10.15 -6.40 4.05
C SER A 34 -9.53 -5.37 3.12
N ILE A 35 -9.96 -4.11 3.22
CA ILE A 35 -9.45 -3.02 2.37
C ILE A 35 -7.94 -2.82 2.57
N LEU A 36 -7.47 -2.86 3.82
CA LEU A 36 -6.04 -2.72 4.10
C LEU A 36 -5.22 -3.90 3.57
N GLN A 37 -5.78 -5.11 3.58
CA GLN A 37 -5.15 -6.28 3.00
C GLN A 37 -5.04 -6.15 1.48
N GLU A 38 -6.11 -5.75 0.80
CA GLU A 38 -6.13 -5.51 -0.64
C GLU A 38 -5.09 -4.44 -1.06
N ILE A 39 -5.00 -3.34 -0.32
CA ILE A 39 -3.98 -2.30 -0.56
C ILE A 39 -2.57 -2.86 -0.38
N LYS A 40 -2.34 -3.68 0.65
CA LYS A 40 -1.03 -4.28 0.92
C LYS A 40 -0.63 -5.25 -0.19
N GLU A 41 -1.57 -6.05 -0.68
CA GLU A 41 -1.33 -6.99 -1.78
C GLU A 41 -1.06 -6.24 -3.10
N ALA A 42 -1.82 -5.19 -3.41
CA ALA A 42 -1.57 -4.33 -4.56
C ALA A 42 -0.20 -3.65 -4.51
N ASN A 43 0.19 -3.11 -3.36
CA ASN A 43 1.51 -2.49 -3.19
C ASN A 43 2.66 -3.50 -3.32
N LYS A 44 2.45 -4.74 -2.85
CA LYS A 44 3.44 -5.81 -3.01
C LYS A 44 3.62 -6.19 -4.48
N GLN A 45 2.54 -6.20 -5.26
CA GLN A 45 2.62 -6.45 -6.70
C GLN A 45 3.40 -5.35 -7.42
N ILE A 46 3.15 -4.07 -7.10
CA ILE A 46 3.88 -2.95 -7.69
C ILE A 46 5.38 -3.03 -7.39
N GLN A 47 5.76 -3.35 -6.14
CA GLN A 47 7.16 -3.51 -5.78
C GLN A 47 7.85 -4.64 -6.56
N HIS A 48 7.16 -5.75 -6.79
CA HIS A 48 7.70 -6.87 -7.57
C HIS A 48 7.88 -6.50 -9.05
N ASP A 49 6.91 -5.81 -9.64
CA ASP A 49 6.97 -5.36 -11.03
C ASP A 49 8.11 -4.35 -11.25
N ASP A 50 8.38 -3.47 -10.28
CA ASP A 50 9.48 -2.51 -10.33
C ASP A 50 10.85 -3.17 -10.12
N GLU A 51 10.97 -4.15 -9.21
CA GLU A 51 12.20 -4.93 -9.02
C GLU A 51 12.54 -5.74 -10.28
N ASP A 52 11.57 -6.42 -10.89
CA ASP A 52 11.76 -7.19 -12.11
C ASP A 52 12.14 -6.29 -13.30
N ARG A 53 11.53 -5.10 -13.42
CA ARG A 53 11.92 -4.11 -14.43
C ARG A 53 13.33 -3.57 -14.20
N LEU A 54 13.72 -3.31 -12.95
CA LEU A 54 15.07 -2.85 -12.63
C LEU A 54 16.12 -3.93 -12.94
N LEU A 55 15.85 -5.18 -12.58
CA LEU A 55 16.74 -6.32 -12.84
C LEU A 55 16.91 -6.59 -14.34
N ASN A 56 15.81 -6.65 -15.09
CA ASN A 56 15.85 -6.84 -16.55
C ASN A 56 16.60 -5.69 -17.26
N ASN A 57 16.50 -4.46 -16.75
CA ASN A 57 17.23 -3.32 -17.31
C ASN A 57 18.76 -3.44 -17.19
N PHE A 58 19.30 -4.18 -16.21
CA PHE A 58 20.76 -4.33 -16.08
C PHE A 58 21.33 -5.43 -16.97
N ASP A 59 20.58 -6.51 -17.18
CA ASP A 59 21.05 -7.67 -17.93
C ASP A 59 21.08 -7.43 -19.44
N GLU A 60 20.23 -6.54 -19.96
CA GLU A 60 20.24 -6.15 -21.38
C GLU A 60 21.19 -4.98 -21.69
N MET A 61 21.69 -4.28 -20.67
CA MET A 61 22.53 -3.09 -20.88
C MET A 61 23.89 -3.43 -21.50
N THR A 62 24.25 -2.69 -22.56
CA THR A 62 25.57 -2.78 -23.17
C THR A 62 26.62 -2.04 -22.35
N ILE A 63 27.90 -2.32 -22.59
CA ILE A 63 29.02 -1.63 -21.93
C ILE A 63 28.95 -0.10 -22.14
N SER A 64 28.49 0.34 -23.31
CA SER A 64 28.33 1.76 -23.63
C SER A 64 27.27 2.40 -22.74
N ASP A 65 26.12 1.75 -22.60
CA ASP A 65 25.00 2.25 -21.80
C ASP A 65 25.38 2.34 -20.32
N ILE A 66 26.09 1.33 -19.81
CA ILE A 66 26.56 1.32 -18.41
C ILE A 66 27.51 2.48 -18.15
N LYS A 67 28.45 2.73 -19.07
CA LYS A 67 29.38 3.87 -18.98
C LYS A 67 28.66 5.21 -19.11
N GLY A 68 27.64 5.29 -19.96
CA GLY A 68 26.78 6.47 -20.10
C GLY A 68 26.07 6.81 -18.78
N LYS A 69 25.44 5.82 -18.15
CA LYS A 69 24.79 6.00 -16.84
C LYS A 69 25.78 6.37 -15.74
N LEU A 70 26.92 5.67 -15.64
CA LEU A 70 27.97 6.00 -14.69
C LEU A 70 28.48 7.44 -14.85
N LYS A 71 28.68 7.89 -16.10
CA LYS A 71 29.07 9.27 -16.39
C LYS A 71 28.00 10.28 -15.97
N GLY A 72 26.72 9.97 -16.20
CA GLY A 72 25.59 10.79 -15.73
C GLY A 72 25.55 10.92 -14.20
N LEU A 73 26.00 9.90 -13.47
CA LEU A 73 26.19 9.91 -12.01
C LEU A 73 27.51 10.56 -11.57
N GLY A 74 28.31 11.12 -12.49
CA GLY A 74 29.61 11.72 -12.20
C GLY A 74 30.75 10.71 -11.94
N VAL A 75 30.50 9.42 -12.16
CA VAL A 75 31.49 8.36 -11.97
C VAL A 75 32.26 8.13 -13.27
N THR A 76 33.58 8.37 -13.23
CA THR A 76 34.48 8.09 -14.36
C THR A 76 35.23 6.79 -14.09
N THR A 77 35.32 5.92 -15.09
CA THR A 77 35.97 4.61 -14.92
C THR A 77 36.72 4.16 -16.18
N LYS A 78 37.89 3.55 -15.97
CA LYS A 78 38.71 2.91 -17.02
C LYS A 78 38.40 1.41 -17.17
N LEU A 79 37.42 0.89 -16.42
CA LEU A 79 37.04 -0.52 -16.48
C LEU A 79 36.51 -0.90 -17.87
N ARG A 80 36.86 -2.11 -18.30
CA ARG A 80 36.46 -2.68 -19.60
C ARG A 80 35.55 -3.90 -19.47
N LYS A 81 35.64 -4.64 -18.36
CA LYS A 81 34.78 -5.81 -18.10
C LYS A 81 33.37 -5.34 -17.75
N ARG A 82 32.37 -5.92 -18.41
CA ARG A 82 30.94 -5.60 -18.21
C ARG A 82 30.48 -5.85 -16.76
N GLU A 83 30.82 -7.00 -16.20
CA GLU A 83 30.45 -7.39 -14.83
C GLU A 83 30.89 -6.34 -13.80
N LYS A 84 32.16 -5.92 -13.87
CA LYS A 84 32.71 -4.89 -12.98
C LYS A 84 32.06 -3.51 -13.17
N LEU A 85 31.63 -3.19 -14.39
CA LEU A 85 30.91 -1.95 -14.67
C LEU A 85 29.48 -2.00 -14.11
N LEU A 86 28.81 -3.15 -14.19
CA LEU A 86 27.50 -3.37 -13.59
C LEU A 86 27.55 -3.28 -12.07
N GLU A 87 28.55 -3.93 -11.46
CA GLU A 87 28.77 -3.87 -10.01
C GLU A 87 28.98 -2.42 -9.55
N LEU A 88 29.86 -1.68 -10.23
CA LEU A 88 30.09 -0.26 -9.94
C LEU A 88 28.82 0.59 -10.12
N LEU A 89 28.00 0.31 -11.14
CA LEU A 89 26.74 1.02 -11.35
C LEU A 89 25.73 0.70 -10.24
N LYS A 90 25.61 -0.56 -9.82
CA LYS A 90 24.75 -0.98 -8.71
C LYS A 90 25.18 -0.31 -7.39
N ASP A 91 26.47 -0.25 -7.12
CA ASP A 91 26.99 0.42 -5.92
C ASP A 91 26.75 1.93 -5.93
N SER A 92 26.88 2.56 -7.10
CA SER A 92 26.65 3.99 -7.28
C SER A 92 25.19 4.40 -7.10
N LEU A 93 24.24 3.48 -7.37
CA LEU A 93 22.80 3.70 -7.21
C LEU A 93 22.29 3.43 -5.80
N LYS A 94 23.06 2.74 -4.96
CA LYS A 94 22.71 2.43 -3.56
C LYS A 94 23.13 3.53 -2.56
N LYS A 95 23.97 4.47 -2.97
CA LYS A 95 24.36 5.65 -2.19
C LYS A 95 23.30 6.73 -2.26
#